data_AF-A0A3D3K1H5-F1
#
_entry.id   AF-A0A3D3K1H5-F1
#
_cell.length_a   1.000
_cell.length_b   1.000
_cell.length_c   1.000
_cell.angle_alpha   90.00
_cell.angle_beta   90.00
_cell.angle_gamma   90.00
#
_symmetry.space_group_name_H-M   'P 1'
#
loop_
_entity.id
_entity.type
_entity.pdbx_description
1 polymer ?
#
loop_
_entity_poly.entity_id
_entity_poly.type
_entity_poly.pdbx_seq_one_letter_code
_entity_poly.pdbx_strand_id
1 'polypeptide(L)' 'MKLLFSTFIFLLFISCGKISPKGKIESKDFPVEDFTNINLEGKFRVFYINGEKSFVNVETYPNILNNLKIKVK' A
#
# COMPACT_ATOMS: atom_id res chain seq x y z
N MET A 1 4.64 -39.42 -9.00
CA MET A 1 5.73 -38.42 -8.86
C MET A 1 5.73 -37.35 -9.95
N LYS A 2 5.70 -37.68 -11.24
CA LYS A 2 5.73 -36.67 -12.33
C LYS A 2 4.59 -35.63 -12.29
N LEU A 3 3.36 -36.05 -11.95
CA LEU A 3 2.19 -35.16 -11.88
C LEU A 3 2.28 -34.15 -10.72
N LEU A 4 2.77 -34.59 -9.55
CA LEU A 4 2.97 -33.74 -8.36
C LEU A 4 4.06 -32.68 -8.59
N PHE A 5 5.10 -33.02 -9.34
CA PHE A 5 6.17 -32.08 -9.68
C PHE A 5 5.67 -30.97 -10.63
N SER A 6 4.78 -31.33 -11.57
CA SER A 6 4.17 -30.40 -12.51
C SER A 6 3.24 -29.39 -11.83
N THR A 7 2.46 -29.80 -10.82
CA THR A 7 1.60 -28.90 -10.05
C THR A 7 2.40 -27.96 -9.15
N PHE A 8 3.53 -28.41 -8.59
CA PHE A 8 4.41 -27.58 -7.78
C PHE A 8 5.09 -26.47 -8.59
N ILE A 9 5.46 -26.74 -9.85
CA ILE A 9 5.99 -25.73 -10.78
C ILE A 9 4.94 -24.67 -11.10
N PHE A 10 3.68 -25.06 -11.27
CA PHE A 10 2.58 -24.12 -11.54
C PHE A 10 2.33 -23.16 -10.37
N LEU A 11 2.49 -23.65 -9.13
CA LEU A 11 2.36 -22.84 -7.90
C LEU A 11 3.45 -21.76 -7.76
N LEU A 12 4.63 -21.96 -8.38
CA LEU A 12 5.71 -20.95 -8.38
C LEU A 12 5.43 -19.76 -9.31
N PHE A 13 4.65 -19.95 -10.38
CA PHE A 13 4.30 -18.88 -11.32
C PHE A 13 3.17 -17.96 -10.85
N ILE A 14 2.37 -18.40 -9.87
CA ILE A 14 1.38 -17.57 -9.18
C ILE A 14 2.02 -16.73 -8.06
N SER A 15 3.36 -16.80 -7.91
CA SER A 15 4.09 -15.99 -6.94
C SER A 15 3.81 -14.51 -7.16
N CYS A 16 3.33 -13.87 -6.10
CA CYS A 16 2.80 -12.52 -6.04
C CYS A 16 3.87 -11.51 -6.52
N GLY A 17 3.82 -11.16 -7.80
CA GLY A 17 4.72 -10.17 -8.38
C GLY A 17 4.54 -8.79 -7.74
N LYS A 18 5.58 -7.96 -7.80
CA LYS A 18 5.51 -6.55 -7.40
C LYS A 18 4.32 -5.87 -8.08
N ILE A 19 3.47 -5.21 -7.31
CA ILE A 19 2.28 -4.54 -7.84
C ILE A 19 2.69 -3.39 -8.77
N SER A 20 2.24 -3.44 -10.02
CA SER A 20 2.43 -2.35 -10.99
C SER A 20 1.31 -1.32 -10.84
N PRO A 21 1.56 -0.02 -11.02
CA PRO A 21 0.49 0.98 -10.97
C PRO A 21 -0.56 0.76 -12.08
N LYS A 22 -1.86 0.90 -11.76
CA LYS A 22 -2.97 0.74 -12.70
C LYS A 22 -4.07 1.77 -12.46
N GLY A 23 -4.62 2.32 -13.54
CA GLY A 23 -5.67 3.35 -13.48
C GLY A 23 -5.12 4.77 -13.49
N LYS A 24 -5.97 5.73 -13.12
CA LYS A 24 -5.60 7.14 -12.95
C LYS A 24 -5.14 7.39 -11.51
N ILE A 25 -4.25 8.36 -11.31
CA ILE A 25 -3.87 8.80 -9.97
C ILE A 25 -5.09 9.46 -9.32
N GLU A 26 -5.35 9.09 -8.06
CA GLU A 26 -6.40 9.64 -7.21
C GLU A 26 -5.76 10.23 -5.94
N SER A 27 -6.37 11.28 -5.40
CA SER A 27 -6.04 11.83 -4.08
C SER A 27 -7.17 11.50 -3.12
N LYS A 28 -6.85 10.87 -1.98
CA LYS A 28 -7.83 10.54 -0.92
C LYS A 28 -7.33 10.90 0.46
N ASP A 29 -8.22 11.50 1.23
CA ASP A 29 -8.02 11.78 2.65
C ASP A 29 -8.49 10.60 3.50
N PHE A 30 -7.64 10.21 4.45
CA PHE A 30 -7.94 9.23 5.48
C PHE A 30 -7.92 9.95 6.82
N PRO A 31 -9.09 10.24 7.41
CA PRO A 31 -9.17 10.70 8.80
C PRO A 31 -8.52 9.65 9.70
N VAL A 32 -7.68 10.09 10.63
CA VAL A 32 -7.03 9.23 11.61
C VAL A 32 -7.16 9.83 12.99
N GLU A 33 -6.98 9.02 14.02
CA GLU A 33 -6.84 9.49 15.39
C GLU A 33 -5.60 10.39 15.54
N ASP A 34 -5.58 11.23 16.57
CA ASP A 34 -4.42 12.08 16.84
C ASP A 34 -3.17 11.23 17.15
N PHE A 35 -2.04 11.65 16.59
CA PHE A 35 -0.76 10.95 16.75
C PHE A 35 0.38 11.95 16.94
N THR A 36 1.43 11.52 17.64
CA THR A 36 2.63 12.34 17.89
C THR A 36 3.85 11.87 17.11
N ASN A 37 3.86 10.61 16.69
CA ASN A 37 4.99 9.99 16.01
C ASN A 37 4.55 9.39 14.68
N ILE A 38 5.43 9.47 13.69
CA ILE A 38 5.23 8.92 12.35
C ILE A 38 6.30 7.85 12.08
N ASN A 39 5.87 6.67 11.66
CA ASN A 39 6.75 5.63 11.15
C ASN A 39 6.28 5.22 9.75
N LEU A 40 7.17 5.33 8.75
CA LEU A 40 6.82 5.10 7.35
C LEU A 40 7.81 4.12 6.71
N GLU A 41 7.27 3.20 5.92
CA GLU A 41 8.05 2.19 5.21
C GLU A 41 7.62 2.14 3.73
N GLY A 42 8.56 2.36 2.81
CA GLY A 42 8.29 2.29 1.37
C GLY A 42 8.98 3.38 0.57
N LYS A 43 8.49 3.59 -0.66
CA LYS A 43 8.99 4.60 -1.59
C LYS A 43 7.92 5.66 -1.82
N PHE A 44 8.01 6.76 -1.10
CA PHE A 44 7.08 7.88 -1.19
C PHE A 44 7.81 9.22 -1.02
N ARG A 45 7.14 10.28 -1.43
CA ARG A 45 7.44 11.65 -1.03
C ARG A 45 6.46 12.03 0.07
N VAL A 46 6.95 12.57 1.19
CA VAL A 46 6.14 12.89 2.36
C VAL A 46 6.22 14.37 2.65
N PHE A 47 5.06 14.95 2.93
CA PHE A 47 4.91 16.28 3.49
C PHE A 47 4.24 16.13 4.84
N TYR A 48 4.86 16.68 5.88
CA TYR A 48 4.32 16.69 7.23
C TYR A 48 4.05 18.13 7.64
N ILE A 49 2.81 18.40 8.03
CA ILE A 49 2.30 19.74 8.31
C ILE A 49 1.49 19.64 9.61
N ASN A 50 1.72 20.57 10.53
CA ASN A 50 0.87 20.71 11.71
C ASN A 50 -0.44 21.39 11.30
N GLY A 51 -1.58 20.80 11.64
CA GLY A 51 -2.89 21.32 11.29
C GLY A 51 -3.92 21.04 12.40
N GLU A 52 -5.10 21.62 12.25
CA GLU A 52 -6.19 21.51 13.24
C GLU A 52 -6.84 20.12 13.30
N LYS A 53 -6.63 19.29 12.28
CA LYS A 53 -7.20 17.94 12.17
C LYS A 53 -6.15 16.94 11.73
N SER A 54 -6.21 15.75 12.33
CA SER A 54 -5.35 14.62 11.97
C SER A 54 -5.93 13.84 10.78
N PHE A 55 -5.23 13.87 9.65
CA PHE A 55 -5.54 13.07 8.48
C PHE A 55 -4.28 12.72 7.70
N VAL A 56 -4.37 11.67 6.88
CA VAL A 56 -3.34 11.30 5.91
C VAL A 56 -3.95 11.46 4.52
N ASN A 57 -3.42 12.37 3.71
CA ASN A 57 -3.72 12.40 2.27
C ASN A 57 -2.77 11.46 1.53
N VAL A 58 -3.32 10.62 0.65
CA VAL A 58 -2.53 9.79 -0.25
C VAL A 58 -2.91 10.08 -1.70
N GLU A 59 -1.91 10.48 -2.48
CA GLU A 59 -2.01 10.65 -3.93
C GLU A 59 -1.29 9.50 -4.66
N THR A 60 -2.04 8.53 -5.20
CA THR A 60 -1.47 7.37 -5.89
C THR A 60 -2.50 6.64 -6.76
N TYR A 61 -2.10 5.54 -7.39
CA TYR A 61 -2.97 4.69 -8.20
C TYR A 61 -3.89 3.82 -7.31
N PRO A 62 -5.16 3.58 -7.68
CA PRO A 62 -6.14 2.87 -6.84
C PRO A 62 -5.67 1.52 -6.33
N ASN A 63 -5.00 0.74 -7.19
CA ASN A 63 -4.53 -0.58 -6.80
C ASN A 63 -3.35 -0.52 -5.82
N ILE A 64 -2.52 0.52 -5.88
CA ILE A 64 -1.46 0.77 -4.89
C ILE A 64 -2.09 1.23 -3.57
N LEU A 65 -3.07 2.15 -3.64
CA LEU A 65 -3.78 2.67 -2.48
C LEU A 65 -4.41 1.56 -1.65
N ASN A 66 -5.08 0.60 -2.31
CA ASN A 66 -5.72 -0.54 -1.65
C ASN A 66 -4.74 -1.50 -0.95
N ASN A 67 -3.43 -1.37 -1.21
CA ASN A 67 -2.38 -2.16 -0.57
C ASN A 67 -1.66 -1.40 0.56
N LEU A 68 -1.93 -0.11 0.75
CA LEU A 68 -1.35 0.67 1.83
C LEU A 68 -1.99 0.33 3.18
N LYS A 69 -1.16 0.28 4.23
CA LYS A 69 -1.60 0.05 5.61
C LYS A 69 -1.39 1.33 6.40
N ILE A 70 -2.49 2.01 6.74
CA ILE A 70 -2.50 3.23 7.55
C ILE A 70 -3.18 2.89 8.87
N LYS A 71 -2.47 3.05 9.99
CA LYS A 71 -2.97 2.75 11.33
C LYS A 71 -2.32 3.70 12.33
N VAL A 72 -3.11 4.15 13.30
CA VAL A 72 -2.62 4.74 14.55
C VAL A 72 -2.69 3.65 15.62
N LYS A 73 -1.73 3.62 16.54
CA LYS A 73 -1.61 2.63 17.62
C LYS A 73 -1.59 3.33 18.96
#